data_AF-A0A7W2CEG4-F1
#
_entry.id   AF-A0A7W2CEG4-F1
#
_cell.length_a   1.000
_cell.length_b   1.000
_cell.length_c   1.000
_cell.angle_alpha   90.00
_cell.angle_beta   90.00
_cell.angle_gamma   90.00
#
_symmetry.space_group_name_H-M   'P 1'
#
loop_
_entity.id
_entity.type
_entity.pdbx_description
1 polymer ?
#
loop_
_entity_poly.entity_id
_entity_poly.type
_entity_poly.pdbx_seq_one_letter_code
_entity_poly.pdbx_strand_id
1 'polypeptide(L)'
;MSVMTIVAANISDVAGFAEAGNSWGKQKLMDMGCLDVTASRIVHGGELAGMATIAFEWESADASIAGSDAINADSQMMQMMGDTGVSVVRRTLFGVAGERGERNGDYISGVYVTGPPTADGLDIGWPLVKEHVNGTMVLSVIAGGPAPWTGTVVTMADSADAIIEGGAQSWSDPQMQEFMANNGSQAIGRILGKRLF
;
A
#
# COMPACT_ATOMS: atom_id res chain seq x y z
N MET A 1 10.67 -13.12 5.23
CA MET A 1 10.30 -11.86 4.56
C MET A 1 8.94 -12.09 3.93
N SER A 2 7.91 -11.38 4.39
CA SER A 2 6.58 -11.41 3.77
C SER A 2 6.58 -10.61 2.47
N VAL A 3 5.55 -10.82 1.66
CA VAL A 3 5.33 -10.09 0.41
C VAL A 3 3.97 -9.41 0.44
N MET A 4 3.82 -8.33 -0.31
CA MET A 4 2.56 -7.62 -0.44
C MET A 4 2.12 -7.57 -1.89
N THR A 5 0.94 -8.10 -2.18
CA THR A 5 0.26 -7.89 -3.46
C THR A 5 -0.60 -6.64 -3.34
N ILE A 6 -0.30 -5.60 -4.11
CA ILE A 6 -1.18 -4.43 -4.23
C ILE A 6 -1.87 -4.47 -5.58
N VAL A 7 -3.20 -4.47 -5.53
CA VAL A 7 -4.09 -4.41 -6.69
C VAL A 7 -4.57 -2.98 -6.85
N ALA A 8 -4.50 -2.41 -8.05
CA ALA A 8 -5.26 -1.22 -8.40
C ALA A 8 -6.50 -1.64 -9.19
N ALA A 9 -7.67 -1.18 -8.77
CA ALA A 9 -8.95 -1.56 -9.38
C ALA A 9 -9.91 -0.37 -9.48
N ASN A 10 -10.73 -0.37 -10.52
CA ASN A 10 -11.96 0.41 -10.54
C ASN A 10 -13.01 -0.31 -9.69
N ILE A 11 -13.78 0.45 -8.91
CA ILE A 11 -14.89 -0.08 -8.11
C ILE A 11 -16.07 0.87 -8.28
N SER A 12 -17.17 0.36 -8.83
CA SER A 12 -18.37 1.15 -9.09
C SER A 12 -19.13 1.49 -7.80
N ASP A 13 -19.31 0.49 -6.93
CA ASP A 13 -19.92 0.66 -5.60
C ASP A 13 -18.85 0.53 -4.51
N VAL A 14 -18.16 1.64 -4.26
CA VAL A 14 -17.13 1.72 -3.21
C VAL A 14 -17.72 1.47 -1.82
N ALA A 15 -18.96 1.87 -1.56
CA ALA A 15 -19.59 1.73 -0.26
C ALA A 15 -19.92 0.26 0.03
N GLY A 16 -20.54 -0.43 -0.95
CA GLY A 16 -20.80 -1.88 -0.85
C GLY A 16 -19.52 -2.70 -0.73
N PHE A 17 -18.46 -2.32 -1.47
CA PHE A 17 -17.16 -2.98 -1.36
C PHE A 17 -16.53 -2.81 0.02
N ALA A 18 -16.56 -1.58 0.58
CA ALA A 18 -16.03 -1.30 1.90
C ALA A 18 -16.82 -2.03 3.00
N GLU A 19 -18.15 -2.07 2.89
CA GLU A 19 -19.01 -2.79 3.83
C GLU A 19 -18.71 -4.30 3.80
N ALA A 20 -18.60 -4.90 2.61
CA ALA A 20 -18.24 -6.30 2.47
C ALA A 20 -16.86 -6.59 3.09
N GLY A 21 -15.87 -5.73 2.84
CA GLY A 21 -14.53 -5.84 3.41
C GLY A 21 -14.53 -5.81 4.94
N ASN A 22 -15.23 -4.85 5.55
CA ASN A 22 -15.34 -4.68 7.00
C ASN A 22 -16.14 -5.79 7.70
N SER A 23 -17.17 -6.33 7.05
CA SER A 23 -18.11 -7.26 7.69
C SER A 23 -17.68 -8.73 7.60
N TRP A 24 -17.14 -9.18 6.47
CA TRP A 24 -16.77 -10.59 6.27
C TRP A 24 -15.57 -10.81 5.35
N GLY A 25 -15.36 -9.92 4.37
CA GLY A 25 -14.36 -10.08 3.31
C GLY A 25 -12.93 -10.17 3.85
N LYS A 26 -12.58 -9.33 4.83
CA LYS A 26 -11.26 -9.38 5.47
C LYS A 26 -10.98 -10.74 6.13
N GLN A 27 -11.91 -11.22 6.97
CA GLN A 27 -11.73 -12.51 7.64
C GLN A 27 -11.64 -13.64 6.62
N LYS A 28 -12.49 -13.62 5.60
CA LYS A 28 -12.49 -14.65 4.55
C LYS A 28 -11.17 -14.70 3.78
N LEU A 29 -10.56 -13.55 3.49
CA LEU A 29 -9.22 -13.48 2.89
C LEU A 29 -8.14 -14.02 3.82
N MET A 30 -8.26 -13.75 5.13
CA MET A 30 -7.35 -14.33 6.12
C MET A 30 -7.48 -15.86 6.20
N ASP A 31 -8.70 -16.39 6.09
CA ASP A 31 -8.95 -17.83 6.03
C ASP A 31 -8.32 -18.48 4.78
N MET A 32 -8.04 -17.70 3.72
CA MET A 32 -7.30 -18.12 2.52
C MET A 32 -5.76 -18.01 2.68
N GLY A 33 -5.27 -17.67 3.88
CA GLY A 33 -3.83 -17.54 4.18
C GLY A 33 -3.27 -16.12 4.04
N CYS A 34 -4.12 -15.10 3.88
CA CYS A 34 -3.69 -13.70 3.91
C CYS A 34 -3.32 -13.29 5.35
N LEU A 35 -2.19 -12.62 5.53
CA LEU A 35 -1.73 -12.14 6.84
C LEU A 35 -2.44 -10.86 7.26
N ASP A 36 -2.67 -9.96 6.29
CA ASP A 36 -3.42 -8.73 6.48
C ASP A 36 -3.98 -8.24 5.14
N VAL A 37 -5.11 -7.55 5.20
CA VAL A 37 -5.69 -6.89 4.04
C VAL A 37 -6.17 -5.50 4.41
N THR A 38 -5.86 -4.55 3.53
CA THR A 38 -6.33 -3.17 3.62
C THR A 38 -6.80 -2.71 2.24
N ALA A 39 -7.74 -1.77 2.23
CA ALA A 39 -8.15 -1.11 1.00
C ALA A 39 -8.22 0.40 1.21
N SER A 40 -7.86 1.15 0.17
CA SER A 40 -7.90 2.61 0.18
C SER A 40 -8.35 3.13 -1.17
N ARG A 41 -9.21 4.15 -1.18
CA ARG A 41 -9.55 4.89 -2.41
C ARG A 41 -8.55 6.01 -2.60
N ILE A 42 -7.93 6.07 -3.77
CA ILE A 42 -7.00 7.13 -4.13
C ILE A 42 -7.79 8.37 -4.55
N VAL A 43 -7.53 9.49 -3.86
CA VAL A 43 -8.18 10.78 -4.11
C VAL A 43 -7.28 11.63 -5.01
N HIS A 44 -6.00 11.69 -4.69
CA HIS A 44 -4.98 12.38 -5.49
C HIS A 44 -3.91 11.36 -5.89
N GLY A 45 -3.79 11.06 -7.17
CA GLY A 45 -2.78 10.09 -7.62
C GLY A 45 -2.56 10.05 -9.12
N GLY A 46 -2.85 11.15 -9.81
CA GLY A 46 -2.79 11.22 -11.28
C GLY A 46 -3.68 10.15 -11.90
N GLU A 47 -3.07 9.23 -12.64
CA GLU A 47 -3.75 8.12 -13.32
C GLU A 47 -4.49 7.16 -12.38
N LEU A 48 -4.09 7.08 -11.10
CA LEU A 48 -4.79 6.27 -10.10
C LEU A 48 -5.94 7.00 -9.39
N ALA A 49 -6.15 8.30 -9.65
CA ALA A 49 -7.22 9.05 -8.99
C ALA A 49 -8.59 8.42 -9.28
N GLY A 50 -9.37 8.16 -8.23
CA GLY A 50 -10.66 7.49 -8.29
C GLY A 50 -10.60 5.96 -8.20
N MET A 51 -9.43 5.34 -8.40
CA MET A 51 -9.26 3.90 -8.21
C MET A 51 -9.11 3.53 -6.73
N ALA A 52 -9.35 2.26 -6.41
CA ALA A 52 -8.97 1.67 -5.14
C ALA A 52 -7.63 0.93 -5.26
N THR A 53 -6.79 1.05 -4.24
CA THR A 53 -5.66 0.16 -4.00
C THR A 53 -6.03 -0.82 -2.90
N ILE A 54 -5.91 -2.12 -3.18
CA ILE A 54 -6.21 -3.20 -2.24
C ILE A 54 -4.90 -3.96 -2.00
N ALA A 55 -4.42 -3.94 -0.77
CA ALA A 55 -3.17 -4.56 -0.38
C ALA A 55 -3.44 -5.85 0.39
N PHE A 56 -2.80 -6.94 -0.03
CA PHE A 56 -2.86 -8.25 0.60
C PHE A 56 -1.43 -8.64 1.00
N GLU A 57 -1.20 -8.91 2.29
CA GLU A 57 0.09 -9.42 2.75
C GLU A 57 0.07 -10.95 2.82
N TRP A 58 1.14 -11.57 2.35
CA TRP A 58 1.30 -13.02 2.28
C TRP A 58 2.67 -13.42 2.86
N GLU A 59 2.76 -14.65 3.37
CA GLU A 59 4.01 -15.19 3.90
C GLU A 59 5.09 -15.33 2.80
N SER A 60 4.69 -15.58 1.56
CA SER A 60 5.60 -15.80 0.42
C SER A 60 4.97 -15.44 -0.93
N ALA A 61 5.78 -15.36 -1.97
CA ALA A 61 5.32 -15.17 -3.35
C ALA A 61 4.40 -16.33 -3.80
N ASP A 62 4.72 -17.58 -3.45
CA ASP A 62 3.88 -18.74 -3.75
C ASP A 62 2.51 -18.63 -3.07
N ALA A 63 2.47 -18.22 -1.80
CA ALA A 63 1.23 -17.97 -1.08
C ALA A 63 0.40 -16.85 -1.74
N SER A 64 1.05 -15.83 -2.28
CA SER A 64 0.35 -14.75 -3.00
C SER A 64 -0.32 -15.22 -4.29
N ILE A 65 0.30 -16.17 -5.02
CA ILE A 65 -0.27 -16.76 -6.23
C ILE A 65 -1.42 -17.70 -5.87
N ALA A 66 -1.20 -18.60 -4.89
CA ALA A 66 -2.24 -19.50 -4.40
C ALA A 66 -3.45 -18.74 -3.83
N GLY A 67 -3.22 -17.64 -3.11
CA GLY A 67 -4.26 -16.75 -2.62
C GLY A 67 -5.07 -16.11 -3.75
N SER A 68 -4.41 -15.69 -4.85
CA SER A 68 -5.11 -15.20 -6.05
C SER A 68 -6.01 -16.29 -6.66
N ASP A 69 -5.54 -17.54 -6.75
CA ASP A 69 -6.35 -18.65 -7.24
C ASP A 69 -7.54 -18.92 -6.33
N ALA A 70 -7.34 -18.91 -5.00
CA ALA A 70 -8.40 -19.11 -4.01
C ALA A 70 -9.48 -18.02 -4.08
N ILE A 71 -9.08 -16.75 -4.24
CA ILE A 71 -10.02 -15.62 -4.39
C ILE A 71 -10.90 -15.80 -5.64
N ASN A 72 -10.29 -16.20 -6.77
CA ASN A 72 -11.02 -16.37 -8.03
C ASN A 72 -11.89 -17.64 -8.06
N ALA A 73 -11.58 -18.63 -7.22
CA ALA A 73 -12.37 -19.86 -7.08
C ALA A 73 -13.54 -19.73 -6.10
N ASP A 74 -13.52 -18.72 -5.23
CA ASP A 74 -14.56 -18.52 -4.21
C ASP A 74 -15.77 -17.75 -4.76
N SER A 75 -16.94 -18.38 -4.73
CA SER A 75 -18.17 -17.82 -5.29
C SER A 75 -18.66 -16.56 -4.57
N GLN A 76 -18.44 -16.44 -3.27
CA GLN A 76 -18.87 -15.27 -2.49
C GLN A 76 -17.98 -14.05 -2.81
N MET A 77 -16.67 -14.26 -2.96
CA MET A 77 -15.74 -13.23 -3.42
C MET A 77 -16.06 -12.79 -4.84
N MET A 78 -16.30 -13.74 -5.76
CA MET A 78 -16.68 -13.44 -7.14
C MET A 78 -18.02 -12.70 -7.24
N GLN A 79 -19.01 -13.09 -6.44
CA GLN A 79 -20.29 -12.40 -6.37
C GLN A 79 -20.11 -10.97 -5.84
N MET A 80 -19.38 -10.78 -4.73
CA MET A 80 -19.11 -9.44 -4.20
C MET A 80 -18.40 -8.55 -5.22
N MET A 81 -17.40 -9.08 -5.93
CA MET A 81 -16.72 -8.34 -6.99
C MET A 81 -17.66 -7.95 -8.14
N GLY A 82 -18.58 -8.84 -8.53
CA GLY A 82 -19.60 -8.56 -9.54
C GLY A 82 -20.60 -7.49 -9.09
N ASP A 83 -21.17 -7.65 -7.89
CA ASP A 83 -22.18 -6.76 -7.32
C ASP A 83 -21.65 -5.35 -7.09
N THR A 84 -20.36 -5.22 -6.71
CA THR A 84 -19.72 -3.92 -6.46
C THR A 84 -18.98 -3.35 -7.67
N GLY A 85 -18.95 -4.08 -8.79
CA GLY A 85 -18.33 -3.64 -10.03
C GLY A 85 -16.80 -3.52 -9.95
N VAL A 86 -16.13 -4.45 -9.25
CA VAL A 86 -14.67 -4.50 -9.19
C VAL A 86 -14.11 -4.88 -10.56
N SER A 87 -13.21 -4.05 -11.08
CA SER A 87 -12.45 -4.30 -12.30
C SER A 87 -10.97 -4.04 -12.05
N VAL A 88 -10.19 -5.13 -12.03
CA VAL A 88 -8.74 -5.05 -11.76
C VAL A 88 -8.00 -4.47 -12.96
N VAL A 89 -7.21 -3.42 -12.71
CA VAL A 89 -6.40 -2.74 -13.71
C VAL A 89 -4.97 -3.28 -13.71
N ARG A 90 -4.37 -3.42 -12.53
CA ARG A 90 -3.03 -3.99 -12.37
C ARG A 90 -2.83 -4.64 -11.01
N ARG A 91 -1.85 -5.53 -10.94
CA ARG A 91 -1.33 -6.11 -9.71
C ARG A 91 0.18 -5.90 -9.66
N THR A 92 0.71 -5.62 -8.48
CA THR A 92 2.15 -5.53 -8.23
C THR A 92 2.49 -6.34 -6.99
N LEU A 93 3.50 -7.19 -7.10
CA LEU A 93 4.08 -7.91 -5.99
C LEU A 93 5.28 -7.14 -5.45
N PHE A 94 5.26 -6.91 -4.14
CA PHE A 94 6.30 -6.22 -3.40
C PHE A 94 6.94 -7.14 -2.35
N GLY A 95 8.21 -6.93 -2.07
CA GLY A 95 8.83 -7.38 -0.82
C GLY A 95 8.59 -6.32 0.26
N VAL A 96 8.22 -6.76 1.47
CA VAL A 96 8.15 -5.88 2.64
C VAL A 96 9.57 -5.73 3.19
N ALA A 97 10.20 -4.59 2.92
CA ALA A 97 11.57 -4.33 3.36
C ALA A 97 11.61 -4.02 4.87
N GLY A 98 10.62 -3.28 5.36
CA GLY A 98 10.47 -2.98 6.78
C GLY A 98 9.29 -2.07 7.07
N GLU A 99 8.95 -1.95 8.36
CA GLU A 99 7.89 -1.08 8.85
C GLU A 99 8.22 -0.50 10.22
N ARG A 100 7.57 0.61 10.56
CA ARG A 100 7.58 1.24 11.89
C ARG A 100 6.18 1.79 12.21
N GLY A 101 5.80 1.76 13.48
CA GLY A 101 4.50 2.22 13.93
C GLY A 101 3.37 1.22 13.66
N GLU A 102 2.16 1.74 13.49
CA GLU A 102 0.93 0.97 13.33
C GLU A 102 0.31 1.20 11.94
N ARG A 103 -0.32 0.16 11.38
CA ARG A 103 -0.97 0.21 10.06
C ARG A 103 -2.42 0.68 10.13
N ASN A 104 -2.70 1.70 10.95
CA ASN A 104 -4.03 2.28 11.13
C ASN A 104 -4.08 3.75 10.70
N GLY A 105 -5.27 4.32 10.72
CA GLY A 105 -5.53 5.69 10.31
C GLY A 105 -6.42 5.77 9.06
N ASP A 106 -7.11 6.91 8.95
CA ASP A 106 -8.10 7.18 7.91
C ASP A 106 -7.47 7.55 6.55
N TYR A 107 -6.21 7.97 6.56
CA TYR A 107 -5.50 8.49 5.39
C TYR A 107 -4.24 7.68 5.10
N ILE A 108 -3.95 7.57 3.81
CA ILE A 108 -2.77 6.87 3.31
C ILE A 108 -2.03 7.74 2.30
N SER A 109 -0.70 7.63 2.29
CA SER A 109 0.14 8.07 1.18
C SER A 109 0.99 6.92 0.67
N GLY A 110 1.22 6.90 -0.64
CA GLY A 110 2.26 6.08 -1.27
C GLY A 110 3.21 7.00 -2.04
N VAL A 111 4.48 7.03 -1.67
CA VAL A 111 5.52 7.78 -2.38
C VAL A 111 6.30 6.80 -3.25
N TYR A 112 6.20 6.97 -4.57
CA TYR A 112 6.97 6.16 -5.51
C TYR A 112 8.43 6.61 -5.51
N VAL A 113 9.33 5.63 -5.39
CA VAL A 113 10.77 5.87 -5.34
C VAL A 113 11.50 5.11 -6.44
N THR A 114 12.53 5.75 -7.01
CA THR A 114 13.61 5.07 -7.74
C THR A 114 14.65 4.54 -6.77
N GLY A 115 15.58 3.72 -7.26
CA GLY A 115 16.57 3.05 -6.42
C GLY A 115 15.93 1.92 -5.60
N PRO A 116 16.70 0.90 -5.17
CA PRO A 116 16.15 -0.16 -4.34
C PRO A 116 15.87 0.40 -2.93
N PRO A 117 14.62 0.58 -2.50
CA PRO A 117 14.39 1.11 -1.17
C PRO A 117 14.71 0.03 -0.13
N THR A 118 15.40 0.42 0.94
CA THR A 118 15.80 -0.47 2.03
C THR A 118 15.14 -0.07 3.35
N ALA A 119 15.17 -0.98 4.32
CA ALA A 119 14.67 -0.69 5.67
C ALA A 119 15.51 0.36 6.40
N ASP A 120 16.78 0.57 6.03
CA ASP A 120 17.70 1.48 6.74
C ASP A 120 17.18 2.93 6.73
N GLY A 121 16.48 3.32 5.66
CA GLY A 121 15.83 4.64 5.59
C GLY A 121 14.76 4.84 6.67
N LEU A 122 14.17 3.77 7.21
CA LEU A 122 13.22 3.85 8.31
C LEU A 122 13.89 4.28 9.62
N ASP A 123 15.13 3.88 9.87
CA ASP A 123 15.83 4.24 11.11
C ASP A 123 16.19 5.73 11.14
N ILE A 124 16.37 6.34 9.96
CA ILE A 124 16.59 7.78 9.79
C ILE A 124 15.25 8.53 9.79
N GLY A 125 14.27 8.04 9.01
CA GLY A 125 13.02 8.76 8.76
C GLY A 125 12.00 8.65 9.90
N TRP A 126 11.91 7.50 10.56
CA TRP A 126 10.87 7.27 11.57
C TRP A 126 10.93 8.25 12.74
N PRO A 127 12.10 8.55 13.36
CA PRO A 127 12.18 9.55 14.42
C PRO A 127 11.69 10.95 14.02
N LEU A 128 11.73 11.28 12.71
CA LEU A 128 11.31 12.57 12.17
C LEU A 128 9.79 12.67 11.97
N VAL A 129 9.11 11.55 11.74
CA VAL A 129 7.69 11.54 11.33
C VAL A 129 6.74 10.95 12.37
N LYS A 130 7.25 10.17 13.33
CA LYS A 130 6.44 9.39 14.28
C LYS A 130 5.45 10.19 15.13
N GLU A 131 5.66 11.49 15.30
CA GLU A 131 4.73 12.37 16.04
C GLU A 131 3.58 12.88 15.15
N HIS A 132 3.67 12.70 13.82
CA HIS A 132 2.69 13.13 12.84
C HIS A 132 1.88 11.96 12.25
N VAL A 133 2.48 10.77 12.17
CA VAL A 133 1.90 9.63 11.45
C VAL A 133 1.87 8.38 12.32
N ASN A 134 0.91 7.52 12.08
CA ASN A 134 0.69 6.33 12.87
C ASN A 134 1.70 5.24 12.50
N GLY A 135 2.05 5.13 11.21
CA GLY A 135 3.01 4.15 10.73
C GLY A 135 3.52 4.40 9.32
N THR A 136 4.61 3.72 9.00
CA THR A 136 5.25 3.75 7.68
C THR A 136 5.81 2.38 7.31
N MET A 137 5.78 2.07 6.02
CA MET A 137 6.28 0.83 5.44
C MET A 137 7.09 1.10 4.18
N VAL A 138 8.15 0.33 3.99
CA VAL A 138 8.95 0.34 2.77
C VAL A 138 8.67 -0.93 1.98
N LEU A 139 8.23 -0.75 0.73
CA LEU A 139 7.92 -1.81 -0.20
C LEU A 139 8.86 -1.74 -1.42
N SER A 140 9.54 -2.84 -1.73
CA SER A 140 10.39 -2.98 -2.90
C SER A 140 9.69 -3.81 -3.99
N VAL A 141 9.72 -3.37 -5.25
CA VAL A 141 9.06 -4.10 -6.34
C VAL A 141 9.81 -5.41 -6.61
N ILE A 142 9.07 -6.52 -6.57
CA ILE A 142 9.55 -7.83 -7.05
C ILE A 142 9.03 -8.07 -8.47
N ALA A 143 7.74 -7.82 -8.71
CA ALA A 143 7.10 -7.97 -10.01
C ALA A 143 5.96 -6.96 -10.18
N GLY A 144 6.08 -6.03 -11.14
CA GLY A 144 5.07 -5.00 -11.39
C GLY A 144 4.86 -4.63 -12.86
N GLY A 145 5.54 -5.32 -13.78
CA GLY A 145 5.65 -4.88 -15.18
C GLY A 145 6.54 -3.63 -15.34
N PRO A 146 6.54 -3.01 -16.53
CA PRO A 146 7.30 -1.78 -16.77
C PRO A 146 6.80 -0.65 -15.86
N ALA A 147 7.66 -0.19 -14.95
CA ALA A 147 7.38 0.93 -14.05
C ALA A 147 8.62 1.82 -13.94
N PRO A 148 8.46 3.16 -13.87
CA PRO A 148 9.58 4.07 -13.67
C PRO A 148 10.07 4.10 -12.21
N TRP A 149 9.44 3.36 -11.30
CA TRP A 149 9.76 3.24 -9.88
C TRP A 149 10.10 1.80 -9.53
N THR A 150 10.90 1.66 -8.48
CA THR A 150 11.42 0.39 -7.96
C THR A 150 10.90 0.06 -6.58
N GLY A 151 10.11 0.96 -5.99
CA GLY A 151 9.37 0.71 -4.76
C GLY A 151 8.46 1.86 -4.37
N THR A 152 7.86 1.72 -3.19
CA THR A 152 7.02 2.74 -2.59
C THR A 152 7.23 2.80 -1.09
N VAL A 153 7.20 4.02 -0.53
CA VAL A 153 7.06 4.23 0.91
C VAL A 153 5.60 4.52 1.19
N VAL A 154 4.97 3.68 2.00
CA VAL A 154 3.56 3.81 2.38
C VAL A 154 3.48 4.39 3.77
N THR A 155 2.67 5.42 3.98
CA THR A 155 2.50 6.08 5.27
C THR A 155 1.02 6.18 5.61
N MET A 156 0.66 5.92 6.88
CA MET A 156 -0.71 5.96 7.37
C MET A 156 -0.83 6.93 8.54
N ALA A 157 -1.92 7.69 8.59
CA ALA A 157 -2.21 8.64 9.66
C ALA A 157 -3.72 8.96 9.74
N ASP A 158 -4.11 9.65 10.80
CA ASP A 158 -5.48 10.15 10.98
C ASP A 158 -5.76 11.46 10.20
N SER A 159 -4.73 12.05 9.58
CA SER A 159 -4.85 13.28 8.78
C SER A 159 -3.91 13.25 7.57
N ALA A 160 -4.43 13.64 6.41
CA ALA A 160 -3.62 13.86 5.22
C ALA A 160 -2.62 15.01 5.39
N ASP A 161 -2.99 16.06 6.14
CA ASP A 161 -2.12 17.20 6.41
C ASP A 161 -0.92 16.77 7.26
N ALA A 162 -1.14 15.91 8.26
CA ALA A 162 -0.07 15.38 9.08
C ALA A 162 0.93 14.53 8.27
N ILE A 163 0.45 13.76 7.28
CA ILE A 163 1.33 13.04 6.35
C ILE A 163 2.18 14.00 5.52
N ILE A 164 1.60 15.10 5.05
CA ILE A 164 2.31 16.12 4.26
C ILE A 164 3.36 16.83 5.11
N GLU A 165 3.00 17.25 6.32
CA GLU A 165 3.90 17.91 7.28
C GLU A 165 5.07 17.01 7.68
N GLY A 166 4.81 15.80 8.15
CA GLY A 166 5.85 14.84 8.52
C GLY A 166 6.73 14.47 7.32
N GLY A 167 6.13 14.28 6.14
CA GLY A 167 6.87 14.03 4.91
C GLY A 167 7.81 15.19 4.53
N ALA A 168 7.35 16.44 4.67
CA ALA A 168 8.17 17.62 4.40
C ALA A 168 9.38 17.69 5.35
N GLN A 169 9.16 17.40 6.65
CA GLN A 169 10.23 17.33 7.63
C GLN A 169 11.27 16.27 7.24
N SER A 170 10.83 15.04 6.95
CA SER A 170 11.74 13.95 6.55
C SER A 170 12.52 14.26 5.27
N TRP A 171 11.90 14.87 4.26
CA TRP A 171 12.56 15.15 2.98
C TRP A 171 13.50 16.36 3.01
N SER A 172 13.31 17.25 3.98
CA SER A 172 14.22 18.38 4.24
C SER A 172 15.40 18.01 5.14
N ASP A 173 15.38 16.83 5.77
CA ASP A 173 16.42 16.41 6.69
C ASP A 173 17.73 16.06 5.94
N PRO A 174 18.88 16.64 6.35
CA PRO A 174 20.15 16.40 5.67
C PRO A 174 20.61 14.94 5.67
N GLN A 175 20.35 14.19 6.75
CA GLN A 175 20.74 12.77 6.82
C GLN A 175 19.89 11.93 5.87
N MET A 176 18.59 12.24 5.77
CA MET A 176 17.72 11.59 4.80
C MET A 176 18.14 11.91 3.36
N GLN A 177 18.47 13.17 3.06
CA GLN A 177 18.95 13.57 1.74
C GLN A 177 20.27 12.88 1.36
N GLU A 178 21.21 12.79 2.29
CA GLU A 178 22.47 12.07 2.11
C GLU A 178 22.23 10.56 1.90
N PHE A 179 21.36 9.95 2.71
CA PHE A 179 20.96 8.55 2.55
C PHE A 179 20.35 8.30 1.16
N MET A 180 19.42 9.15 0.72
CA MET A 180 18.80 9.04 -0.59
C MET A 180 19.82 9.15 -1.72
N ALA A 181 20.74 10.11 -1.64
CA ALA A 181 21.81 10.29 -2.63
C ALA A 181 22.74 9.08 -2.70
N ASN A 182 23.16 8.54 -1.55
CA ASN A 182 24.05 7.38 -1.47
C ASN A 182 23.41 6.10 -2.01
N ASN A 183 22.08 6.00 -1.96
CA ASN A 183 21.33 4.84 -2.44
C ASN A 183 20.69 5.05 -3.83
N GLY A 184 21.01 6.14 -4.53
CA GLY A 184 20.41 6.48 -5.82
C GLY A 184 18.89 6.57 -5.77
N SER A 185 18.34 6.89 -4.60
CA SER A 185 16.91 6.89 -4.33
C SER A 185 16.33 8.29 -4.52
N GLN A 186 15.22 8.39 -5.23
CA GLN A 186 14.54 9.65 -5.46
C GLN A 186 13.02 9.44 -5.43
N ALA A 187 12.30 10.33 -4.76
CA ALA A 187 10.85 10.38 -4.87
C ALA A 187 10.46 10.91 -6.26
N ILE A 188 9.68 10.14 -7.02
CA ILE A 188 9.26 10.50 -8.38
C ILE A 188 7.76 10.72 -8.52
N GLY A 189 7.00 10.46 -7.45
CA GLY A 189 5.56 10.66 -7.44
C GLY A 189 4.96 10.35 -6.07
N ARG A 190 3.73 10.80 -5.86
CA ARG A 190 2.97 10.56 -4.63
C ARG A 190 1.51 10.31 -4.97
N ILE A 191 0.91 9.39 -4.23
CA ILE A 191 -0.54 9.25 -4.12
C ILE A 191 -0.99 9.56 -2.69
N LEU A 192 -2.22 10.07 -2.57
CA LEU A 192 -2.94 10.28 -1.32
C LEU A 192 -4.33 9.68 -1.45
N GLY A 193 -4.74 8.95 -0.42
CA GLY A 193 -6.01 8.24 -0.39
C GLY A 193 -6.67 8.25 0.97
N LYS A 194 -7.91 7.77 0.97
CA LYS A 194 -8.71 7.53 2.16
C LYS A 194 -8.90 6.02 2.34
N ARG A 195 -8.69 5.53 3.55
CA ARG A 195 -8.90 4.13 3.89
C ARG A 195 -10.37 3.75 3.78
N LEU A 196 -10.60 2.51 3.33
CA LEU A 196 -11.91 1.87 3.26
C LEU A 196 -12.08 0.84 4.38
N PHE A 197 -11.03 0.04 4.64
CA PHE A 197 -10.91 -0.92 5.74
C PHE A 197 -9.44 -1.36 5.90
#